data_AF-A0A533SK90-F1
#
_entry.id   AF-A0A533SK90-F1
#
_cell.length_a   1.000
_cell.length_b   1.000
_cell.length_c   1.000
_cell.angle_alpha   90.00
_cell.angle_beta   90.00
_cell.angle_gamma   90.00
#
_symmetry.space_group_name_H-M   'P 1'
#
loop_
_entity.id
_entity.type
_entity.pdbx_description
1 polymer ?
#
loop_
_entity_poly.entity_id
_entity_poly.type
_entity_poly.pdbx_seq_one_letter_code
_entity_poly.pdbx_strand_id
1 'polypeptide(L)'
;MSRMLISVCDSVNALLETKPSMSFRGSGREEYRSWRAAFRRQLLKNLGRFPERVPLSPEIVETCHEDGYTREKVVFDSERFASVPAYVLIPDGLRKGEKRPGVVAAHGHGRGKADMVGLVESEGDKKHVAALNYDYARKFVQRGYVVIAP
;
A
#
# COMPACT_ATOMS: atom_id res chain seq x y z
N MET A 1 33.83 12.86 32.20
CA MET A 1 33.52 12.19 30.92
C MET A 1 33.97 13.11 29.80
N SER A 2 34.87 12.65 28.93
CA SER A 2 35.23 13.41 27.72
C SER A 2 34.01 13.47 26.79
N ARG A 3 33.77 14.63 26.18
CA ARG A 3 32.73 14.77 25.17
C ARG A 3 33.25 14.14 23.87
N MET A 4 32.50 13.21 23.31
CA MET A 4 32.78 12.61 22.02
C MET A 4 31.91 13.32 20.97
N LEU A 5 32.55 13.96 20.00
CA LEU A 5 31.86 14.52 18.85
C LEU A 5 31.59 13.37 17.87
N ILE A 6 30.33 13.02 17.69
CA ILE A 6 29.89 11.91 16.83
C ILE A 6 29.57 12.48 15.45
N SER A 7 30.16 11.93 14.40
CA SER A 7 29.78 12.24 13.02
C SER A 7 28.54 11.46 12.57
N VAL A 8 27.97 11.81 11.42
CA VAL A 8 26.89 11.01 10.80
C VAL A 8 27.40 9.59 10.50
N CYS A 9 28.65 9.45 10.05
CA CYS A 9 29.25 8.14 9.78
C CYS A 9 29.36 7.29 11.06
N ASP A 10 29.80 7.89 12.17
CA ASP A 10 29.88 7.20 13.46
C ASP A 10 28.50 6.74 13.95
N SER A 11 27.48 7.59 13.76
CA SER A 11 26.09 7.26 14.10
C SER A 11 25.56 6.09 13.28
N VAL A 12 25.81 6.09 11.96
CA VAL A 12 25.41 5.00 11.07
C VAL A 12 26.14 3.71 11.42
N ASN A 13 27.46 3.77 11.66
CA ASN A 13 28.24 2.59 12.05
C ASN A 13 27.74 1.98 13.37
N ALA A 14 27.45 2.81 14.38
CA ALA A 14 26.85 2.35 15.63
C ALA A 14 25.47 1.69 15.43
N LEU A 15 24.65 2.22 14.50
CA LEU A 15 23.38 1.60 14.13
C LEU A 15 23.57 0.25 13.43
N LEU A 16 24.59 0.10 12.59
CA LEU A 16 24.90 -1.16 11.90
C LEU A 16 25.34 -2.26 12.88
N GLU A 17 25.97 -1.91 14.00
CA GLU A 17 26.32 -2.87 15.06
C GLU A 17 25.09 -3.32 15.89
N THR A 18 23.99 -2.56 15.82
CA THR A 18 22.77 -2.86 16.57
C THR A 18 22.04 -4.05 15.96
N LYS A 19 21.92 -5.15 16.72
CA LYS A 19 21.19 -6.34 16.30
C LYS A 19 19.68 -6.13 16.50
N PRO A 20 18.82 -6.33 15.48
CA PRO A 20 17.38 -6.25 15.66
C PRO A 20 16.91 -7.28 16.70
N SER A 21 16.10 -6.82 17.66
CA SER A 21 15.61 -7.66 18.76
C SER A 21 14.71 -8.81 18.32
N MET A 22 14.14 -8.71 17.12
CA MET A 22 13.16 -9.66 16.58
C MET A 22 13.62 -10.36 15.29
N SER A 23 14.93 -10.52 15.06
CA SER A 23 15.43 -11.34 13.94
C SER A 23 14.98 -12.80 14.09
N PHE A 24 14.46 -13.40 13.02
CA PHE A 24 14.17 -14.84 13.01
C PHE A 24 15.47 -15.65 12.99
N ARG A 25 15.61 -16.62 13.89
CA ARG A 25 16.81 -17.48 14.02
C ARG A 25 16.50 -18.98 14.01
N GLY A 26 15.23 -19.35 13.87
CA GLY A 26 14.82 -20.75 13.79
C GLY A 26 15.00 -21.31 12.38
N SER A 27 14.83 -22.61 12.26
CA SER A 27 14.82 -23.35 10.99
C SER A 27 13.52 -24.13 10.76
N GLY A 28 12.66 -24.24 11.78
CA GLY A 28 11.43 -25.02 11.74
C GLY A 28 10.13 -24.21 11.63
N ARG A 29 9.07 -24.88 11.17
CA ARG A 29 7.72 -24.29 11.07
C ARG A 29 7.16 -23.87 12.43
N GLU A 30 7.41 -24.65 13.47
CA GLU A 30 6.93 -24.36 14.83
C GLU A 30 7.65 -23.14 15.42
N GLU A 31 8.98 -23.09 15.29
CA GLU A 31 9.79 -21.94 15.69
C GLU A 31 9.37 -20.67 14.94
N TYR A 32 9.11 -20.76 13.63
CA TYR A 32 8.58 -19.66 12.83
C TYR A 32 7.22 -19.17 13.34
N ARG A 33 6.30 -20.08 13.68
CA ARG A 33 4.98 -19.72 14.21
C ARG A 33 5.12 -18.96 15.53
N SER A 34 5.95 -19.45 16.44
CA SER A 34 6.23 -18.81 17.73
C SER A 34 6.89 -17.43 17.55
N TRP A 35 7.92 -17.34 16.72
CA TRP A 35 8.58 -16.08 16.38
C TRP A 35 7.61 -15.09 15.75
N ARG A 36 6.82 -15.50 14.75
CA ARG A 36 5.87 -14.63 14.04
C ARG A 36 4.82 -14.06 14.97
N ALA A 37 4.33 -14.86 15.92
CA ALA A 37 3.39 -14.39 16.93
C ALA A 37 4.02 -13.30 17.81
N ALA A 38 5.27 -13.49 18.26
CA ALA A 38 6.00 -12.49 19.04
C ALA A 38 6.32 -11.24 18.21
N PHE A 39 6.82 -11.40 16.98
CA PHE A 39 7.14 -10.32 16.05
C PHE A 39 5.92 -9.45 15.79
N ARG A 40 4.76 -10.07 15.50
CA ARG A 40 3.52 -9.32 15.26
C ARG A 40 3.11 -8.48 16.47
N ARG A 41 3.23 -9.01 17.70
CA ARG A 41 2.93 -8.22 18.91
C ARG A 41 3.85 -7.03 19.05
N GLN A 42 5.16 -7.21 18.83
CA GLN A 42 6.13 -6.12 18.92
C GLN A 42 5.92 -5.08 17.81
N LEU A 43 5.64 -5.53 16.58
CA LEU A 43 5.33 -4.64 15.46
C LEU A 43 4.11 -3.77 15.76
N LEU A 44 3.00 -4.39 16.21
CA LEU A 44 1.78 -3.65 16.54
C LEU A 44 2.01 -2.66 17.69
N LYS A 45 2.81 -3.04 18.71
CA LYS A 45 3.21 -2.13 19.78
C LYS A 45 3.97 -0.91 19.24
N ASN A 46 4.90 -1.13 18.31
CA ASN A 46 5.72 -0.07 17.72
C ASN A 46 4.93 0.83 16.76
N LEU A 47 3.91 0.30 16.08
CA LEU A 47 3.00 1.08 15.23
C LEU A 47 2.05 1.98 16.04
N GLY A 48 1.90 1.73 17.34
CA GLY A 48 1.03 2.49 18.22
C GLY A 48 -0.43 2.03 18.17
N ARG A 49 -1.33 2.90 18.65
CA ARG A 49 -2.77 2.61 18.71
C ARG A 49 -3.39 2.80 17.32
N PHE A 50 -4.11 1.78 16.85
CA PHE A 50 -4.94 1.90 15.65
C PHE A 50 -6.17 2.78 15.92
N PRO A 51 -6.66 3.51 14.91
CA PRO A 51 -7.88 4.29 15.04
C PRO A 51 -9.09 3.39 15.33
N GLU A 52 -10.14 3.98 15.90
CA GLU A 52 -11.41 3.27 16.11
C GLU A 52 -12.10 3.05 14.77
N ARG A 53 -12.73 1.87 14.63
CA ARG A 53 -13.47 1.54 13.41
C ARG A 53 -14.72 2.40 13.31
N VAL A 54 -14.96 2.93 12.13
CA VAL A 54 -16.18 3.66 11.75
C VAL A 54 -16.88 2.93 10.60
N PRO A 55 -18.18 3.18 10.36
CA PRO A 55 -18.83 2.74 9.13
C PRO A 55 -18.07 3.26 7.91
N LEU A 56 -17.90 2.44 6.89
CA LEU A 56 -17.07 2.79 5.72
C LEU A 56 -17.64 3.97 4.93
N SER A 57 -18.98 4.10 4.85
CA SER A 57 -19.70 5.17 4.16
C SER A 57 -19.09 5.58 2.80
N PRO A 58 -18.83 4.64 1.87
CA PRO A 58 -18.15 4.98 0.62
C PRO A 58 -19.08 5.77 -0.32
N GLU A 59 -18.55 6.84 -0.90
CA GLU A 59 -19.18 7.65 -1.94
C GLU A 59 -18.36 7.55 -3.23
N ILE A 60 -19.02 7.29 -4.37
CA ILE A 60 -18.40 7.39 -5.69
C ILE A 60 -18.50 8.84 -6.16
N VAL A 61 -17.36 9.50 -6.31
CA VAL A 61 -17.29 10.92 -6.68
C VAL A 61 -16.88 11.15 -8.14
N GLU A 62 -16.38 10.12 -8.81
CA GLU A 62 -16.05 10.12 -10.25
C GLU A 62 -16.19 8.69 -10.79
N THR A 63 -16.69 8.57 -12.02
CA THR A 63 -16.69 7.32 -12.78
C THR A 63 -16.16 7.59 -14.18
N CYS A 64 -15.14 6.84 -14.60
CA CYS A 64 -14.58 6.88 -15.94
C CYS A 64 -14.66 5.49 -16.57
N HIS A 65 -15.22 5.41 -17.77
CA HIS A 65 -15.18 4.20 -18.58
C HIS A 65 -13.90 4.20 -19.40
N GLU A 66 -13.05 3.23 -19.13
CA GLU A 66 -11.77 3.01 -19.80
C GLU A 66 -11.90 1.81 -20.76
N ASP A 67 -10.88 1.54 -21.56
CA ASP A 67 -10.90 0.38 -22.46
C ASP A 67 -10.82 -0.95 -21.67
N GLY A 68 -11.96 -1.62 -21.54
CA GLY A 68 -12.14 -2.93 -20.91
C GLY A 68 -12.36 -2.92 -19.39
N TYR A 69 -12.50 -1.75 -18.78
CA TYR A 69 -12.79 -1.62 -17.35
C TYR A 69 -13.38 -0.25 -17.01
N THR A 70 -14.03 -0.16 -15.86
CA THR A 70 -14.47 1.10 -15.25
C THR A 70 -13.53 1.47 -14.11
N ARG A 71 -13.13 2.75 -14.04
CA ARG A 71 -12.38 3.34 -12.93
C ARG A 71 -13.28 4.29 -12.16
N GLU A 72 -13.54 3.97 -10.91
CA GLU A 72 -14.28 4.82 -9.98
C GLU A 72 -13.31 5.50 -9.03
N LYS A 73 -13.52 6.78 -8.74
CA LYS A 73 -12.91 7.45 -7.58
C LYS A 73 -13.91 7.38 -6.44
N VAL A 74 -13.49 6.78 -5.34
CA VAL A 74 -14.29 6.65 -4.12
C VAL A 74 -13.68 7.48 -3.01
N VAL A 75 -14.51 7.99 -2.12
CA VAL A 75 -14.12 8.59 -0.84
C VAL A 75 -14.83 7.81 0.26
N PHE A 76 -14.09 7.37 1.28
CA PHE A 76 -14.65 6.57 2.37
C PHE A 76 -14.06 6.97 3.72
N ASP A 77 -14.79 6.74 4.80
CA ASP A 77 -14.35 7.08 6.14
C ASP A 77 -13.36 6.03 6.67
N SER A 78 -12.14 6.48 6.97
CA SER A 78 -11.07 5.63 7.50
C SER A 78 -11.01 5.67 9.03
N GLU A 79 -11.40 6.80 9.61
CA GLU A 79 -11.57 7.04 11.04
C GLU A 79 -12.58 8.17 11.27
N ARG A 80 -12.90 8.46 12.54
CA ARG A 80 -13.94 9.44 12.93
C ARG A 80 -13.75 10.83 12.32
N PHE A 81 -12.52 11.22 12.01
CA PHE A 81 -12.18 12.57 11.60
C PHE A 81 -11.51 12.65 10.22
N ALA A 82 -11.42 11.53 9.49
CA ALA A 82 -10.72 11.50 8.21
C ALA A 82 -11.32 10.50 7.21
N SER A 83 -11.60 11.02 6.01
CA SER A 83 -11.98 10.23 4.84
C SER A 83 -10.79 10.12 3.88
N VAL A 84 -10.68 8.98 3.20
CA VAL A 84 -9.58 8.65 2.29
C VAL A 84 -10.11 8.50 0.87
N PRO A 85 -9.55 9.22 -0.12
CA PRO A 85 -9.86 8.99 -1.52
C PRO A 85 -9.07 7.80 -2.07
N ALA A 86 -9.72 6.92 -2.83
CA ALA A 86 -9.10 5.81 -3.53
C ALA A 86 -9.65 5.67 -4.96
N TYR A 87 -8.91 5.01 -5.84
CA TYR A 87 -9.47 4.52 -7.10
C TYR A 87 -9.86 3.05 -6.98
N VAL A 88 -11.01 2.68 -7.52
CA VAL A 88 -11.46 1.29 -7.66
C VAL A 88 -11.59 0.99 -9.15
N LEU A 89 -10.86 -0.02 -9.62
CA LEU A 89 -10.83 -0.45 -11.01
C LEU A 89 -11.58 -1.77 -11.10
N ILE A 90 -12.64 -1.77 -11.90
CA ILE A 90 -13.61 -2.85 -12.02
C ILE A 90 -13.60 -3.32 -13.48
N PRO A 91 -13.25 -4.58 -13.76
CA PRO A 91 -13.21 -5.07 -15.12
C PRO A 91 -14.61 -5.12 -15.71
N ASP A 92 -14.74 -4.83 -17.00
CA ASP A 92 -16.04 -4.89 -17.67
C ASP A 92 -16.58 -6.33 -17.72
N GLY A 93 -17.89 -6.45 -17.89
CA GLY A 93 -18.58 -7.74 -17.96
C GLY A 93 -18.68 -8.48 -16.61
N LEU A 94 -18.36 -7.81 -15.49
CA LEU A 94 -18.61 -8.36 -14.16
C LEU A 94 -20.13 -8.49 -13.94
N ARG A 95 -20.64 -9.72 -13.79
CA ARG A 95 -22.07 -9.96 -13.55
C ARG A 95 -22.45 -9.60 -12.12
N LYS A 96 -23.71 -9.22 -11.91
CA LYS A 96 -24.26 -8.97 -10.58
C LYS A 96 -24.07 -10.19 -9.67
N GLY A 97 -23.37 -10.01 -8.55
CA GLY A 97 -23.06 -11.06 -7.58
C GLY A 97 -21.84 -11.92 -7.92
N GLU A 98 -21.20 -11.72 -9.06
CA GLU A 98 -19.94 -12.38 -9.39
C GLU A 98 -18.80 -11.86 -8.50
N LYS A 99 -18.02 -12.78 -7.93
CA LYS A 99 -16.83 -12.46 -7.15
C LYS A 99 -15.59 -12.62 -8.01
N ARG A 100 -14.69 -11.65 -7.94
CA ARG A 100 -13.34 -11.75 -8.52
C ARG A 100 -12.28 -11.48 -7.45
N PRO A 101 -11.04 -11.96 -7.65
CA PRO A 101 -9.95 -11.68 -6.72
C PRO A 101 -9.74 -10.16 -6.61
N GLY A 102 -9.68 -9.67 -5.37
CA GLY A 102 -9.41 -8.28 -5.03
C GLY A 102 -7.91 -8.04 -4.84
N VAL A 103 -7.39 -6.94 -5.38
CA VAL A 103 -6.00 -6.51 -5.20
C VAL A 103 -5.99 -5.13 -4.54
N VAL A 104 -5.18 -4.99 -3.49
CA VAL A 104 -4.83 -3.66 -2.94
C VAL A 104 -3.51 -3.25 -3.56
N ALA A 105 -3.55 -2.23 -4.41
CA ALA A 105 -2.38 -1.61 -5.01
C ALA A 105 -1.87 -0.51 -4.08
N ALA A 106 -0.75 -0.72 -3.38
CA ALA A 106 -0.14 0.30 -2.54
C ALA A 106 0.94 1.05 -3.33
N HIS A 107 0.83 2.38 -3.44
CA HIS A 107 1.86 3.17 -4.12
C HIS A 107 3.09 3.37 -3.23
N GLY A 108 4.25 3.47 -3.85
CA GLY A 108 5.46 4.03 -3.22
C GLY A 108 5.49 5.55 -3.33
N HIS A 109 6.70 6.13 -3.24
CA HIS A 109 6.91 7.54 -3.53
C HIS A 109 6.74 7.84 -5.03
N GLY A 110 6.48 9.10 -5.39
CA GLY A 110 6.14 9.51 -6.75
C GLY A 110 4.85 10.32 -6.77
N ARG A 111 4.03 10.17 -7.82
CA ARG A 111 2.73 10.87 -7.93
C ARG A 111 1.58 10.10 -7.28
N GLY A 112 1.90 9.09 -6.48
CA GLY A 112 0.96 8.32 -5.67
C GLY A 112 0.02 7.44 -6.49
N LYS A 113 -1.24 7.31 -6.05
CA LYS A 113 -2.24 6.44 -6.67
C LYS A 113 -2.55 6.73 -8.14
N ALA A 114 -2.32 7.96 -8.61
CA ALA A 114 -2.55 8.32 -10.01
C ALA A 114 -1.67 7.49 -10.96
N ASP A 115 -0.41 7.27 -10.59
CA ASP A 115 0.52 6.47 -11.40
C ASP A 115 0.06 5.01 -11.52
N MET A 116 -0.41 4.42 -10.40
CA MET A 116 -0.85 3.02 -10.37
C MET A 116 -2.00 2.72 -11.33
N VAL A 117 -2.88 3.70 -11.51
CA VAL A 117 -4.06 3.58 -12.38
C VAL A 117 -3.80 4.10 -13.79
N GLY A 118 -2.58 4.58 -14.08
CA GLY A 118 -2.19 5.06 -15.41
C GLY A 118 -2.75 6.44 -15.77
N LEU A 119 -3.14 7.26 -14.79
CA LEU A 119 -3.56 8.64 -15.02
C LEU A 119 -2.33 9.50 -15.34
N VAL A 120 -2.22 9.99 -16.57
CA VAL A 120 -1.08 10.78 -17.06
C VAL A 120 -1.57 12.07 -17.68
N GLU A 121 -0.97 13.21 -17.32
CA GLU A 121 -1.38 14.53 -17.80
C GLU A 121 -0.33 15.15 -18.73
N SER A 122 0.89 14.63 -18.71
CA SER A 122 2.02 15.09 -19.52
C SER A 122 2.84 13.94 -20.11
N GLU A 123 3.68 14.24 -21.10
CA GLU A 123 4.68 13.29 -21.61
C GLU A 123 5.72 12.89 -20.56
N GLY A 124 5.99 13.76 -19.57
CA GLY A 124 6.84 13.44 -18.43
C GLY A 124 6.25 12.31 -17.58
N ASP A 125 4.96 12.38 -17.29
CA ASP A 125 4.25 11.37 -16.51
C ASP A 125 4.24 10.01 -17.22
N LYS A 126 3.96 10.02 -18.53
CA LYS A 126 3.99 8.81 -19.35
C LYS A 126 5.35 8.12 -19.28
N LYS A 127 6.44 8.89 -19.42
CA LYS A 127 7.81 8.37 -19.31
C LYS A 127 8.09 7.82 -17.91
N HIS A 128 7.66 8.53 -16.87
CA HIS A 128 7.85 8.10 -15.47
C HIS A 128 7.14 6.77 -15.18
N VAL A 129 5.85 6.67 -15.50
CA VAL A 129 5.03 5.47 -15.29
C VAL A 129 5.60 4.30 -16.08
N ALA A 130 5.99 4.52 -17.35
CA ALA A 130 6.58 3.48 -18.19
C ALA A 130 7.91 2.96 -17.66
N ALA A 131 8.82 3.87 -17.24
CA ALA A 131 10.15 3.50 -16.75
C ALA A 131 10.11 2.64 -15.48
N LEU A 132 9.09 2.85 -14.63
CA LEU A 132 8.94 2.13 -13.36
C LEU A 132 7.91 0.99 -13.42
N ASN A 133 7.26 0.78 -14.59
CA ASN A 133 6.17 -0.17 -14.75
C ASN A 133 5.06 0.05 -13.69
N TYR A 134 4.75 1.32 -13.41
CA TYR A 134 4.09 1.71 -12.17
C TYR A 134 2.57 1.61 -12.22
N ASP A 135 1.98 1.55 -13.41
CA ASP A 135 0.55 1.37 -13.70
C ASP A 135 0.04 -0.06 -13.46
N TYR A 136 0.57 -0.73 -12.44
CA TYR A 136 0.28 -2.14 -12.22
C TYR A 136 -1.19 -2.38 -11.80
N ALA A 137 -1.88 -1.41 -11.19
CA ALA A 137 -3.31 -1.54 -10.90
C ALA A 137 -4.13 -1.62 -12.20
N ARG A 138 -3.81 -0.76 -13.19
CA ARG A 138 -4.38 -0.85 -14.54
C ARG A 138 -4.12 -2.20 -15.19
N LYS A 139 -2.89 -2.72 -15.07
CA LYS A 139 -2.53 -4.03 -15.63
C LYS A 139 -3.25 -5.20 -14.97
N PHE A 140 -3.55 -5.12 -13.67
CA PHE A 140 -4.32 -6.14 -12.97
C PHE A 140 -5.80 -6.10 -13.37
N VAL A 141 -6.44 -4.93 -13.46
CA VAL A 141 -7.85 -4.89 -13.88
C VAL A 141 -8.05 -5.44 -15.29
N GLN A 142 -7.12 -5.16 -16.22
CA GLN A 142 -7.13 -5.72 -17.57
C GLN A 142 -6.98 -7.25 -17.60
N ARG A 143 -6.50 -7.86 -16.53
CA ARG A 143 -6.42 -9.32 -16.34
C ARG A 143 -7.63 -9.89 -15.59
N GLY A 144 -8.65 -9.07 -15.33
CA GLY A 144 -9.90 -9.46 -14.70
C GLY A 144 -9.93 -9.34 -13.17
N TYR A 145 -8.93 -8.73 -12.54
CA TYR A 145 -8.97 -8.46 -11.09
C TYR A 145 -9.82 -7.23 -10.77
N VAL A 146 -10.40 -7.17 -9.57
CA VAL A 146 -10.91 -5.90 -9.02
C VAL A 146 -9.79 -5.29 -8.20
N VAL A 147 -9.43 -4.03 -8.46
CA VAL A 147 -8.25 -3.41 -7.85
C VAL A 147 -8.65 -2.14 -7.11
N ILE A 148 -8.18 -1.96 -5.88
CA ILE A 148 -8.27 -0.70 -5.15
C ILE A 148 -6.88 -0.08 -5.00
N ALA A 149 -6.77 1.20 -5.31
CA ALA A 149 -5.57 2.03 -5.25
C ALA A 149 -5.84 3.23 -4.30
N PRO A 150 -5.60 3.09 -2.98
CA PRO A 150 -5.76 4.16 -2.00
C PRO A 150 -4.70 5.27 -2.16
#